data_AF-A0A024TWF2-F1
#
_entry.id   AF-A0A024TWF2-F1
#
_cell.length_a   1.000
_cell.length_b   1.000
_cell.length_c   1.000
_cell.angle_alpha   90.00
_cell.angle_beta   90.00
_cell.angle_gamma   90.00
#
_symmetry.space_group_name_H-M   'P 1'
#
loop_
_entity.id
_entity.type
_entity.pdbx_description
1 polymer ?
#
loop_
_entity_poly.entity_id
_entity_poly.type
_entity_poly.pdbx_seq_one_letter_code
_entity_poly.pdbx_strand_id
1 'polypeptide(L)'
;MTSLIEAAAPAPSTCPSSASTMTEDNVVRTGILYKKGSKTGFFGRRNWKPRYFTLTWNKLSYYLHEGGELKGEIDLRQCTSKDIQVMPEDCKKTGHSASSIWRISVSTPARRLFIAAVSEYEMNEWLEDLMDVISRLERSEGKASDVVRPSDVNLPTSFVRPSLMDSVDLLARANPRRFTLMPARVHLRRRVIAQQQRDRFSCDGLTVPVA
;
A
#
# COMPACT_ATOMS: atom_id res chain seq x y z
N MET A 1 -9.08 -4.32 76.94
CA MET A 1 -8.58 -3.40 75.89
C MET A 1 -7.91 -4.28 74.87
N THR A 2 -8.36 -4.47 73.63
CA THR A 2 -9.16 -3.63 72.72
C THR A 2 -9.73 -4.56 71.63
N SER A 3 -10.75 -4.08 70.92
CA SER A 3 -11.77 -4.73 70.11
C SER A 3 -11.39 -5.66 68.94
N LEU A 4 -12.32 -6.58 68.66
CA LEU A 4 -12.89 -6.99 67.36
C LEU A 4 -12.61 -6.03 66.19
N ILE A 5 -12.14 -6.57 65.05
CA ILE A 5 -12.62 -6.19 63.70
C ILE A 5 -12.58 -7.43 62.78
N GLU A 6 -13.74 -7.70 62.20
CA GLU A 6 -14.07 -8.69 61.16
C GLU A 6 -13.56 -8.24 59.78
N ALA A 7 -13.01 -9.15 58.98
CA ALA A 7 -12.73 -8.88 57.56
C ALA A 7 -13.10 -10.09 56.71
N ALA A 8 -14.25 -9.94 56.05
CA ALA A 8 -14.81 -10.85 55.07
C ALA A 8 -13.90 -11.01 53.85
N ALA A 9 -13.86 -12.23 53.32
CA ALA A 9 -13.26 -12.56 52.04
C ALA A 9 -13.99 -11.87 50.87
N PRO A 10 -13.26 -11.51 49.81
CA PRO A 10 -13.83 -11.52 48.47
C PRO A 10 -13.11 -12.51 47.54
N ALA A 11 -13.91 -13.06 46.63
CA ALA A 11 -13.72 -14.16 45.70
C ALA A 11 -12.41 -14.14 44.85
N PRO A 12 -12.03 -15.31 44.26
CA PRO A 12 -11.04 -15.34 43.20
C PRO A 12 -11.48 -14.40 42.07
N SER A 13 -10.64 -13.41 41.77
CA SER A 13 -10.81 -12.54 40.62
C SER A 13 -10.66 -13.38 39.35
N THR A 14 -11.80 -13.85 38.83
CA THR A 14 -11.96 -14.26 37.45
C THR A 14 -11.55 -13.07 36.60
N CYS A 15 -10.38 -13.11 35.96
CA CYS A 15 -10.03 -12.16 34.92
C CYS A 15 -11.06 -12.31 33.80
N PRO A 16 -11.90 -11.31 33.49
CA PRO A 16 -12.42 -11.20 32.15
C PRO A 16 -11.28 -10.53 31.37
N SER A 17 -10.26 -11.29 30.94
CA SER A 17 -9.36 -10.76 29.92
C SER A 17 -10.10 -10.85 28.60
N SER A 18 -10.96 -9.85 28.45
CA SER A 18 -11.63 -9.39 27.25
C SER A 18 -10.92 -9.81 25.97
N ALA A 19 -11.69 -10.45 25.12
CA ALA A 19 -11.38 -10.66 23.73
C ALA A 19 -11.03 -9.32 23.05
N SER A 20 -9.75 -9.10 22.85
CA SER A 20 -9.15 -8.16 21.91
C SER A 20 -7.70 -8.61 21.80
N THR A 21 -7.29 -9.34 20.76
CA THR A 21 -6.96 -8.77 19.45
C THR A 21 -7.01 -9.84 18.34
N MET A 22 -8.19 -10.06 17.73
CA MET A 22 -8.19 -10.34 16.29
C MET A 22 -7.91 -8.98 15.62
N THR A 23 -6.84 -8.71 14.91
CA THR A 23 -6.00 -9.54 14.04
C THR A 23 -4.59 -8.96 14.03
N GLU A 24 -3.56 -9.79 14.16
CA GLU A 24 -2.33 -9.50 13.41
C GLU A 24 -2.75 -9.54 11.94
N ASP A 25 -3.09 -8.38 11.39
CA ASP A 25 -3.33 -8.22 9.97
C ASP A 25 -2.02 -8.61 9.28
N ASN A 26 -1.92 -9.88 8.85
CA ASN A 26 -0.69 -10.45 8.28
C ASN A 26 -0.11 -9.47 7.26
N VAL A 27 1.01 -8.86 7.63
CA VAL A 27 1.65 -7.79 6.86
C VAL A 27 2.22 -8.42 5.59
N VAL A 28 1.83 -7.88 4.44
CA VAL A 28 2.29 -8.33 3.12
C VAL A 28 3.59 -7.63 2.75
N ARG A 29 3.60 -6.29 2.90
CA ARG A 29 4.78 -5.47 2.60
C ARG A 29 4.82 -4.24 3.48
N THR A 30 6.04 -3.82 3.82
CA THR A 30 6.32 -2.49 4.34
C THR A 30 7.39 -1.78 3.52
N GLY A 31 7.43 -0.45 3.59
CA GLY A 31 8.48 0.31 2.94
C GLY A 31 8.16 1.80 2.79
N ILE A 32 9.16 2.58 2.35
CA ILE A 32 8.99 4.01 2.14
C ILE A 32 8.50 4.27 0.72
N LEU A 33 7.39 4.99 0.59
CA LEU A 33 6.90 5.51 -0.68
C LEU A 33 6.62 7.01 -0.58
N TYR A 34 6.65 7.69 -1.72
CA TYR A 34 6.20 9.08 -1.80
C TYR A 34 4.70 9.12 -2.01
N LYS A 35 3.98 9.75 -1.10
CA LYS A 35 2.54 10.00 -1.22
C LYS A 35 2.27 11.40 -1.74
N LYS A 36 1.32 11.55 -2.68
CA LYS A 36 0.78 12.86 -3.08
C LYS A 36 -0.17 13.40 -2.01
N GLY A 37 0.02 14.65 -1.60
CA GLY A 37 -0.89 15.34 -0.67
C GLY A 37 -2.31 15.45 -1.24
N SER A 38 -3.32 15.24 -0.37
CA SER A 38 -4.72 15.48 -0.71
C SER A 38 -5.03 16.98 -0.62
N LYS A 39 -5.94 17.46 -1.47
CA LYS A 39 -6.45 18.83 -1.44
C LYS A 39 -7.55 19.06 -0.38
N THR A 40 -7.79 18.09 0.51
CA THR A 40 -8.86 18.20 1.52
C THR A 40 -8.51 19.34 2.50
N GLY A 41 -9.20 20.48 2.37
CA GLY A 41 -9.05 21.68 3.21
C GLY A 41 -8.41 22.90 2.51
N PHE A 42 -8.56 24.09 3.11
CA PHE A 42 -8.11 25.38 2.58
C PHE A 42 -6.58 25.51 2.40
N PHE A 43 -5.78 24.64 3.03
CA PHE A 43 -4.31 24.64 2.95
C PHE A 43 -3.72 23.39 2.27
N GLY A 44 -4.55 22.56 1.62
CA GLY A 44 -4.14 21.29 1.04
C GLY A 44 -3.21 21.45 -0.18
N ARG A 45 -1.90 21.35 0.03
CA ARG A 45 -0.90 21.34 -1.07
C ARG A 45 -0.74 19.94 -1.66
N ARG A 46 -0.64 19.85 -2.98
CA ARG A 46 -0.42 18.60 -3.77
C ARG A 46 1.05 18.13 -3.73
N ASN A 47 1.76 18.39 -2.64
CA ASN A 47 3.18 18.05 -2.53
C ASN A 47 3.36 16.56 -2.28
N TRP A 48 4.44 15.99 -2.83
CA TRP A 48 4.85 14.62 -2.57
C TRP A 48 5.65 14.56 -1.27
N LYS A 49 5.29 13.66 -0.36
CA LYS A 49 5.99 13.46 0.92
C LYS A 49 6.32 11.98 1.12
N PRO A 50 7.53 11.65 1.61
CA PRO A 50 7.84 10.28 1.99
C PRO A 50 6.97 9.87 3.19
N ARG A 51 6.49 8.64 3.17
CA ARG A 51 5.74 7.99 4.24
C ARG A 51 6.13 6.53 4.33
N TYR A 52 6.11 5.98 5.53
CA TYR A 52 6.23 4.54 5.74
C TYR A 52 4.88 3.90 5.50
N PHE A 53 4.81 2.97 4.56
CA PHE A 53 3.59 2.25 4.20
C PHE A 53 3.63 0.84 4.76
N THR A 54 2.45 0.36 5.13
CA THR A 54 2.20 -1.02 5.53
C THR A 54 1.01 -1.53 4.74
N LEU A 55 1.25 -2.51 3.88
CA LEU A 55 0.24 -3.26 3.17
C LEU A 55 -0.10 -4.51 3.97
N THR A 56 -1.39 -4.71 4.18
CA THR A 56 -1.97 -5.91 4.77
C THR A 56 -2.97 -6.50 3.78
N TRP A 57 -3.51 -7.68 4.06
CA TRP A 57 -4.53 -8.30 3.20
C TRP A 57 -5.84 -7.50 3.08
N ASN A 58 -6.10 -6.55 3.97
CA ASN A 58 -7.35 -5.81 3.99
C ASN A 58 -7.17 -4.32 3.68
N LYS A 59 -6.00 -3.76 3.97
CA LYS A 59 -5.80 -2.31 3.93
C LYS A 59 -4.36 -1.92 3.61
N LEU A 60 -4.22 -0.72 3.05
CA LEU A 60 -2.94 -0.04 2.89
C LEU A 60 -2.89 1.18 3.80
N SER A 61 -2.02 1.12 4.81
CA SER A 61 -1.84 2.16 5.83
C SER A 61 -0.54 2.92 5.61
N TYR A 62 -0.48 4.17 6.05
CA TYR A 62 0.78 4.93 6.05
C TYR A 62 0.96 5.83 7.26
N TYR A 63 2.23 5.94 7.65
CA TYR A 63 2.69 6.53 8.89
C TYR A 63 3.71 7.62 8.60
N LEU A 64 3.94 8.49 9.58
CA LEU A 64 4.96 9.55 9.49
C LEU A 64 6.35 8.95 9.21
N HIS A 65 6.69 7.88 9.92
CA HIS A 65 7.91 7.07 9.82
C HIS A 65 7.56 5.66 10.36
N GLU A 66 8.50 4.73 10.32
CA GLU A 66 8.33 3.38 10.88
C GLU A 66 8.05 3.44 12.40
N GLY A 67 6.96 2.82 12.86
CA GLY A 67 6.51 2.95 14.25
C GLY A 67 5.95 4.33 14.64
N GLY A 68 5.87 5.26 13.67
CA GLY A 68 5.35 6.61 13.90
C GLY A 68 3.82 6.71 13.85
N GLU A 69 3.32 7.92 13.99
CA GLU A 69 1.87 8.20 13.98
C GLU A 69 1.21 7.84 12.65
N LEU A 70 0.05 7.17 12.70
CA LEU A 70 -0.80 6.86 11.56
C LEU A 70 -1.31 8.16 10.92
N LYS A 71 -1.03 8.35 9.63
CA LYS A 71 -1.51 9.54 8.87
C LYS A 71 -2.71 9.22 7.98
N GLY A 72 -3.01 7.95 7.83
CA GLY A 72 -4.25 7.48 7.25
C GLY A 72 -4.08 6.11 6.61
N GLU A 73 -5.21 5.55 6.23
CA GLU A 73 -5.30 4.23 5.63
C GLU A 73 -6.32 4.26 4.48
N ILE A 74 -6.28 3.24 3.64
CA ILE A 74 -7.33 2.92 2.68
C ILE A 74 -7.73 1.46 2.88
N ASP A 75 -9.03 1.21 2.92
CA ASP A 75 -9.57 -0.15 2.86
C ASP A 75 -9.50 -0.64 1.42
N LEU A 76 -8.99 -1.86 1.23
CA LEU A 76 -8.84 -2.51 -0.07
C LEU A 76 -9.96 -3.50 -0.35
N ARG A 77 -10.84 -3.81 0.62
CA ARG A 77 -11.96 -4.76 0.47
C ARG A 77 -12.92 -4.38 -0.65
N GLN A 78 -13.06 -3.08 -0.93
CA GLN A 78 -13.92 -2.55 -1.98
C GLN A 78 -13.16 -2.22 -3.27
N CYS A 79 -11.85 -2.46 -3.31
CA CYS A 79 -11.05 -2.24 -4.52
C CYS A 79 -11.10 -3.47 -5.42
N THR A 80 -11.19 -3.22 -6.71
CA THR A 80 -11.05 -4.22 -7.75
C THR A 80 -9.74 -4.00 -8.52
N SER A 81 -9.38 -4.97 -9.36
CA SER A 81 -8.20 -4.84 -10.22
C SER A 81 -8.22 -3.58 -11.12
N LYS A 82 -9.42 -3.05 -11.44
CA LYS A 82 -9.60 -1.83 -12.25
C LYS A 82 -9.29 -0.54 -11.50
N ASP A 83 -9.30 -0.57 -10.18
CA ASP A 83 -9.08 0.60 -9.33
C ASP A 83 -7.60 0.93 -9.16
N ILE A 84 -6.72 0.02 -9.59
CA ILE A 84 -5.28 0.19 -9.58
C ILE A 84 -4.81 0.59 -10.97
N GLN A 85 -4.10 1.71 -11.06
CA GLN A 85 -3.52 2.18 -12.31
C GLN A 85 -2.03 2.43 -12.14
N VAL A 86 -1.25 1.86 -13.06
CA VAL A 86 0.20 2.08 -13.18
C VAL A 86 0.44 3.29 -14.07
N MET A 87 1.37 4.16 -13.68
CA MET A 87 1.76 5.36 -14.43
C MET A 87 0.55 6.22 -14.89
N PRO A 88 -0.36 6.60 -13.96
CA PRO A 88 -1.58 7.34 -14.29
C PRO A 88 -1.32 8.62 -15.08
N GLU A 89 -2.05 8.79 -16.19
CA GLU A 89 -1.84 9.89 -17.13
C GLU A 89 -2.08 11.28 -16.52
N ASP A 90 -3.04 11.35 -15.59
CA ASP A 90 -3.41 12.56 -14.87
C ASP A 90 -2.43 12.91 -13.74
N CYS A 91 -1.45 12.05 -13.51
CA CYS A 91 -0.43 12.23 -12.50
C CYS A 91 0.97 12.00 -13.08
N LYS A 92 1.25 12.67 -14.20
CA LYS A 92 2.60 12.80 -14.79
C LYS A 92 3.52 13.67 -13.93
N LYS A 93 4.83 13.45 -14.02
CA LYS A 93 5.82 14.32 -13.37
C LYS A 93 5.99 15.59 -14.22
N THR A 94 5.63 16.74 -13.66
CA THR A 94 5.61 18.03 -14.37
C THR A 94 6.64 19.04 -13.85
N GLY A 95 7.52 18.64 -12.93
CA GLY A 95 8.53 19.53 -12.35
C GLY A 95 9.45 18.84 -11.35
N HIS A 96 10.10 19.62 -10.47
CA HIS A 96 11.10 19.18 -9.49
C HIS A 96 10.51 18.47 -8.25
N SER A 97 9.33 17.85 -8.37
CA SER A 97 8.75 17.08 -7.27
C SER A 97 9.74 16.01 -6.79
N ALA A 98 9.84 15.85 -5.46
CA ALA A 98 10.73 14.87 -4.82
C ALA A 98 10.41 13.41 -5.20
N SER A 99 9.18 13.13 -5.64
CA SER A 99 8.78 11.80 -6.14
C SER A 99 9.43 11.44 -7.47
N SER A 100 9.58 10.14 -7.73
CA SER A 100 9.92 9.64 -9.06
C SER A 100 8.73 9.71 -10.05
N ILE A 101 8.99 9.26 -11.28
CA ILE A 101 7.95 9.03 -12.28
C ILE A 101 7.14 7.75 -12.00
N TRP A 102 7.72 6.76 -11.31
CA TRP A 102 7.19 5.42 -11.07
C TRP A 102 6.03 5.45 -10.09
N ARG A 103 4.82 5.66 -10.61
CA ARG A 103 3.63 6.01 -9.85
C ARG A 103 2.54 4.96 -9.99
N ILE A 104 1.82 4.75 -8.89
CA ILE A 104 0.61 3.93 -8.84
C ILE A 104 -0.52 4.79 -8.27
N SER A 105 -1.72 4.71 -8.85
CA SER A 105 -2.93 5.23 -8.21
C SER A 105 -3.80 4.09 -7.71
N VAL A 106 -4.27 4.21 -6.46
CA VAL A 106 -5.25 3.31 -5.85
C VAL A 106 -6.54 4.11 -5.65
N SER A 107 -7.58 3.72 -6.37
CA SER A 107 -8.90 4.35 -6.27
C SER A 107 -9.75 3.59 -5.27
N THR A 108 -10.35 4.32 -4.34
CA THR A 108 -11.35 3.79 -3.39
C THR A 108 -12.58 4.70 -3.46
N PRO A 109 -13.76 4.24 -3.05
CA PRO A 109 -14.95 5.10 -2.98
C PRO A 109 -14.72 6.37 -2.16
N ALA A 110 -13.89 6.30 -1.11
CA ALA A 110 -13.58 7.43 -0.25
C ALA A 110 -12.57 8.42 -0.89
N ARG A 111 -11.56 7.92 -1.62
CA ARG A 111 -10.50 8.75 -2.21
C ARG A 111 -9.66 8.02 -3.25
N ARG A 112 -8.98 8.79 -4.10
CA ARG A 112 -7.90 8.29 -4.96
C ARG A 112 -6.53 8.65 -4.37
N LEU A 113 -5.78 7.63 -3.98
CA LEU A 113 -4.43 7.75 -3.43
C LEU A 113 -3.40 7.63 -4.56
N PHE A 114 -2.41 8.53 -4.61
CA PHE A 114 -1.26 8.40 -5.50
C PHE A 114 0.00 8.15 -4.68
N ILE A 115 0.73 7.11 -5.05
CA ILE A 115 2.02 6.72 -4.49
C ILE A 115 3.08 6.71 -5.59
N ALA A 116 4.34 6.94 -5.23
CA ALA A 116 5.48 6.80 -6.12
C ALA A 116 6.62 6.05 -5.42
N ALA A 117 7.14 5.04 -6.09
CA ALA A 117 8.33 4.30 -5.67
C ALA A 117 9.60 5.06 -6.07
N VAL A 118 10.78 4.68 -5.59
CA VAL A 118 12.03 5.31 -6.03
C VAL A 118 12.51 4.77 -7.38
N SER A 119 12.12 3.54 -7.72
CA SER A 119 12.49 2.87 -8.98
C SER A 119 11.31 2.11 -9.58
N GLU A 120 11.43 1.75 -10.85
CA GLU A 120 10.51 0.86 -11.54
C GLU A 120 10.39 -0.50 -10.85
N TYR A 121 11.54 -1.06 -10.46
CA TYR A 121 11.58 -2.34 -9.77
C TYR A 121 10.73 -2.32 -8.49
N GLU A 122 10.94 -1.32 -7.64
CA GLU A 122 10.16 -1.19 -6.41
C GLU A 122 8.67 -0.92 -6.72
N MET A 123 8.35 -0.13 -7.74
CA MET A 123 6.96 0.05 -8.18
C MET A 123 6.31 -1.29 -8.56
N ASN A 124 7.01 -2.13 -9.32
CA ASN A 124 6.50 -3.44 -9.74
C ASN A 124 6.31 -4.37 -8.53
N GLU A 125 7.24 -4.40 -7.59
CA GLU A 125 7.07 -5.16 -6.35
C GLU A 125 5.82 -4.75 -5.56
N TRP A 126 5.57 -3.43 -5.43
CA TRP A 126 4.37 -2.92 -4.77
C TRP A 126 3.10 -3.22 -5.56
N LEU A 127 3.17 -3.18 -6.89
CA LEU A 127 2.04 -3.49 -7.76
C LEU A 127 1.65 -4.97 -7.66
N GLU A 128 2.62 -5.87 -7.72
CA GLU A 128 2.41 -7.32 -7.61
C GLU A 128 1.69 -7.68 -6.31
N ASP A 129 2.16 -7.15 -5.18
CA ASP A 129 1.55 -7.40 -3.88
C ASP A 129 0.15 -6.78 -3.76
N LEU A 130 -0.07 -5.58 -4.30
CA LEU A 130 -1.41 -4.97 -4.34
C LEU A 130 -2.39 -5.82 -5.17
N MET A 131 -1.94 -6.33 -6.32
CA MET A 131 -2.75 -7.21 -7.17
C MET A 131 -3.06 -8.55 -6.48
N ASP A 132 -2.10 -9.15 -5.78
CA ASP A 132 -2.32 -10.40 -5.03
C ASP A 132 -3.34 -10.19 -3.89
N VAL A 133 -3.21 -9.09 -3.14
CA VAL A 133 -4.18 -8.71 -2.10
C VAL A 133 -5.59 -8.58 -2.67
N ILE A 134 -5.76 -7.81 -3.75
CA ILE A 134 -7.07 -7.60 -4.39
C ILE A 134 -7.63 -8.92 -4.93
N SER A 135 -6.82 -9.74 -5.60
CA SER A 135 -7.24 -11.03 -6.15
C SER A 135 -7.68 -12.02 -5.08
N ARG A 136 -7.14 -11.92 -3.86
CA ARG A 136 -7.58 -12.71 -2.71
C ARG A 136 -8.91 -12.22 -2.16
N LEU A 137 -9.09 -10.91 -2.07
CA LEU A 137 -10.33 -10.29 -1.61
C LEU A 137 -11.49 -10.60 -2.57
N GLU A 138 -11.28 -10.46 -3.88
CA GLU A 138 -12.27 -10.81 -4.92
C GLU A 138 -12.71 -12.28 -4.82
N ARG A 139 -11.79 -13.21 -4.50
CA ARG A 139 -12.13 -14.63 -4.26
C ARG A 139 -12.91 -14.86 -2.97
N SER A 140 -12.69 -14.03 -1.95
CA SER A 140 -13.38 -14.17 -0.66
C SER A 140 -14.83 -13.69 -0.74
N GLU A 141 -15.09 -12.60 -1.46
CA GLU A 141 -16.43 -12.05 -1.69
C GLU A 141 -17.31 -13.03 -2.48
N GLY A 142 -16.75 -13.70 -3.51
CA GLY A 142 -17.48 -14.71 -4.28
C GLY A 142 -17.86 -15.98 -3.50
N LYS A 143 -17.26 -16.22 -2.33
CA LYS A 143 -17.58 -17.37 -1.46
C LYS A 143 -18.68 -17.06 -0.45
N ALA A 144 -18.91 -15.79 -0.13
CA ALA A 144 -19.93 -15.37 0.84
C ALA A 144 -21.34 -15.35 0.23
N SER A 145 -21.46 -15.27 -1.10
CA SER A 145 -22.75 -15.25 -1.81
C SER A 145 -23.35 -16.62 -2.15
N ASP A 146 -22.62 -17.74 -1.95
CA ASP A 146 -23.05 -19.09 -2.34
C ASP A 146 -23.68 -19.93 -1.21
N VAL A 147 -24.36 -19.30 -0.24
CA VAL A 147 -25.31 -20.00 0.64
C VAL A 147 -26.73 -19.78 0.10
N VAL A 148 -26.98 -20.28 -1.11
CA VAL A 148 -28.34 -20.55 -1.60
C VAL A 148 -28.46 -22.06 -1.83
N ARG A 149 -29.44 -22.61 -1.12
CA ARG A 149 -29.94 -23.98 -1.07
C ARG A 149 -29.90 -24.71 -2.44
N PRO A 150 -29.40 -25.98 -2.50
CA PRO A 150 -29.21 -26.67 -3.76
C PRO A 150 -30.52 -27.30 -4.24
N SER A 151 -31.08 -26.82 -5.35
CA SER A 151 -31.95 -27.62 -6.23
C SER A 151 -31.95 -27.03 -7.65
N ASP A 152 -31.45 -27.84 -8.59
CA ASP A 152 -31.72 -27.85 -10.03
C ASP A 152 -31.34 -26.65 -10.90
N VAL A 153 -30.13 -26.66 -11.49
CA VAL A 153 -29.99 -26.39 -12.94
C VAL A 153 -28.73 -27.06 -13.55
N ASN A 154 -28.96 -27.92 -14.53
CA ASN A 154 -27.99 -28.45 -15.49
C ASN A 154 -27.58 -27.37 -16.51
N LEU A 155 -26.28 -27.05 -16.70
CA LEU A 155 -25.61 -26.79 -18.01
C LEU A 155 -24.10 -26.48 -17.83
N PRO A 156 -23.27 -26.48 -18.91
CA PRO A 156 -22.19 -27.42 -19.07
C PRO A 156 -20.80 -26.80 -18.83
N THR A 157 -19.89 -27.72 -18.53
CA THR A 157 -18.45 -27.59 -18.44
C THR A 157 -17.82 -26.76 -19.56
N SER A 158 -17.14 -25.66 -19.22
CA SER A 158 -15.76 -25.32 -19.64
C SER A 158 -15.44 -23.82 -19.45
N PHE A 159 -15.44 -23.33 -18.21
CA PHE A 159 -14.68 -22.13 -17.89
C PHE A 159 -13.21 -22.51 -17.72
N VAL A 160 -12.48 -22.57 -18.84
CA VAL A 160 -11.02 -22.61 -18.81
C VAL A 160 -10.55 -21.23 -18.34
N ARG A 161 -10.02 -21.17 -17.11
CA ARG A 161 -9.34 -19.98 -16.58
C ARG A 161 -8.11 -19.67 -17.45
N PRO A 162 -7.92 -18.41 -17.91
CA PRO A 162 -6.67 -18.02 -18.54
C PRO A 162 -5.53 -18.10 -17.53
N SER A 163 -4.35 -18.50 -17.99
CA SER A 163 -3.15 -18.56 -17.15
C SER A 163 -2.72 -17.15 -16.72
N LEU A 164 -1.85 -17.07 -15.71
CA LEU A 164 -1.25 -15.81 -15.24
C LEU A 164 -0.56 -15.03 -16.39
N MET A 165 0.03 -15.74 -17.36
CA MET A 165 0.63 -15.16 -18.56
C MET A 165 -0.42 -14.48 -19.45
N ASP A 166 -1.60 -15.09 -19.60
CA ASP A 166 -2.69 -14.55 -20.42
C ASP A 166 -3.27 -13.26 -19.79
N SER A 167 -3.22 -13.14 -18.47
CA SER A 167 -3.66 -11.92 -17.76
C SER A 167 -2.68 -10.77 -17.94
N VAL A 168 -1.36 -11.07 -17.94
CA VAL A 168 -0.32 -10.08 -18.26
C VAL A 168 -0.40 -9.65 -19.72
N ASP A 169 -0.67 -10.58 -20.64
CA ASP A 169 -0.88 -10.29 -22.07
C ASP A 169 -2.16 -9.48 -22.32
N LEU A 170 -3.23 -9.71 -21.54
CA LEU A 170 -4.44 -8.89 -21.59
C LEU A 170 -4.18 -7.45 -21.10
N LEU A 171 -3.37 -7.29 -20.05
CA LEU A 171 -2.93 -5.97 -19.59
C LEU A 171 -2.00 -5.28 -20.62
N ALA A 172 -1.14 -6.04 -21.30
CA ALA A 172 -0.30 -5.54 -22.38
C ALA A 172 -1.11 -5.15 -23.63
N ARG A 173 -2.17 -5.91 -23.97
CA ARG A 173 -3.09 -5.63 -25.09
C ARG A 173 -4.01 -4.43 -24.83
N ALA A 174 -4.42 -4.22 -23.58
CA ALA A 174 -5.21 -3.05 -23.18
C ALA A 174 -4.42 -1.74 -23.20
N ASN A 175 -3.08 -1.80 -23.29
CA ASN A 175 -2.22 -0.63 -23.41
C ASN A 175 -1.06 -0.86 -24.42
N PRO A 176 -1.37 -0.92 -25.73
CA PRO A 176 -0.47 -1.43 -26.77
C PRO A 176 0.70 -0.50 -27.12
N ARG A 177 0.89 0.63 -26.41
CA ARG A 177 1.90 1.64 -26.76
C ARG A 177 3.11 1.71 -25.84
N ARG A 178 3.36 0.74 -24.95
CA ARG A 178 4.55 0.85 -24.09
C ARG A 178 5.17 -0.41 -23.46
N PHE A 179 4.99 -1.58 -24.04
CA PHE A 179 5.56 -2.83 -23.50
C PHE A 179 6.69 -3.47 -24.33
N THR A 180 7.17 -2.81 -25.39
CA THR A 180 8.27 -3.33 -26.21
C THR A 180 9.57 -2.55 -26.01
N LEU A 181 10.35 -2.93 -25.00
CA LEU A 181 11.82 -2.92 -24.95
C LEU A 181 12.26 -3.51 -23.59
N MET A 182 12.33 -4.83 -23.46
CA MET A 182 13.55 -5.65 -23.68
C MET A 182 14.36 -5.88 -22.37
N PRO A 183 15.26 -6.88 -22.34
CA PRO A 183 15.31 -7.93 -21.32
C PRO A 183 16.55 -7.85 -20.41
N ALA A 184 16.53 -8.70 -19.38
CA ALA A 184 17.68 -9.26 -18.67
C ALA A 184 18.50 -8.36 -17.71
N ARG A 185 18.78 -8.96 -16.54
CA ARG A 185 19.87 -8.65 -15.57
C ARG A 185 19.65 -7.42 -14.68
N VAL A 186 19.26 -7.59 -13.41
CA VAL A 186 20.08 -8.04 -12.26
C VAL A 186 21.42 -7.30 -12.16
N HIS A 187 21.63 -6.62 -11.03
CA HIS A 187 22.81 -5.87 -10.56
C HIS A 187 22.88 -4.38 -10.90
N LEU A 188 22.25 -3.52 -10.09
CA LEU A 188 22.92 -2.29 -9.62
C LEU A 188 22.22 -1.65 -8.40
N ARG A 189 21.97 -2.41 -7.33
CA ARG A 189 21.40 -1.87 -6.09
C ARG A 189 22.49 -1.81 -5.01
N ARG A 190 23.27 -0.72 -4.97
CA ARG A 190 23.90 -0.18 -3.73
C ARG A 190 24.66 1.15 -3.82
N ARG A 191 24.91 1.76 -5.00
CA ARG A 191 25.69 3.02 -5.07
C ARG A 191 24.90 4.33 -5.22
N VAL A 192 23.62 4.29 -5.58
CA VAL A 192 22.89 5.53 -5.93
C VAL A 192 22.34 6.30 -4.71
N ILE A 193 22.08 5.62 -3.59
CA ILE A 193 21.51 6.28 -2.39
C ILE A 193 22.57 7.01 -1.55
N ALA A 194 23.83 6.55 -1.55
CA ALA A 194 24.91 7.19 -0.78
C ALA A 194 25.50 8.44 -1.45
N GLN A 195 25.34 8.59 -2.78
CA GLN A 195 25.88 9.75 -3.50
C GLN A 195 24.99 10.99 -3.31
N GLN A 196 23.66 10.80 -3.27
CA GLN A 196 22.70 11.91 -3.25
C GLN A 196 22.60 12.61 -1.88
N GLN A 197 23.04 11.97 -0.80
CA GLN A 197 23.23 12.63 0.49
C GLN A 197 24.56 13.38 0.58
N ARG A 198 25.60 12.96 -0.15
CA ARG A 198 26.92 13.62 -0.13
C ARG A 198 26.91 14.96 -0.88
N ASP A 199 26.20 15.02 -2.00
CA ASP A 199 26.06 16.27 -2.79
C ASP A 199 25.17 17.32 -2.09
N ARG A 200 24.41 16.92 -1.06
CA ARG A 200 23.53 17.82 -0.29
C ARG A 200 24.24 18.55 0.85
N PHE A 201 25.44 18.12 1.23
CA PHE A 201 26.26 18.76 2.27
C PHE A 201 27.44 19.56 1.71
N SER A 202 27.62 19.60 0.39
CA SER A 202 28.77 20.29 -0.23
C SER A 202 28.51 21.76 -0.62
N CYS A 203 27.30 22.28 -0.45
CA CYS A 203 26.94 23.63 -0.92
C CYS A 203 26.82 24.70 0.17
N ASP A 204 27.00 24.34 1.44
CA ASP A 204 26.92 25.30 2.56
C ASP A 204 28.29 25.40 3.24
N GLY A 205 29.18 26.28 2.74
CA GLY A 205 30.53 26.43 3.28
C GLY A 205 31.34 27.62 2.74
N LEU A 206 30.90 28.85 3.08
CA LEU A 206 31.64 30.10 3.33
C LEU A 206 33.09 30.31 2.81
N THR A 207 33.36 31.46 2.16
CA THR A 207 34.42 32.42 2.59
C THR A 207 34.42 33.80 1.87
N VAL A 208 33.97 34.84 2.60
CA VAL A 208 34.53 36.20 2.89
C VAL A 208 35.14 37.09 1.77
N PRO A 209 34.77 38.40 1.68
CA PRO A 209 35.43 39.37 0.81
C PRO A 209 36.69 39.98 1.47
N VAL A 210 37.77 40.13 0.70
CA VAL A 210 38.98 40.86 1.10
C VAL A 210 38.88 42.31 0.64
N ALA A 211 39.30 43.22 1.52
CA ALA A 211 39.36 44.67 1.36
C ALA A 211 40.35 45.14 0.28
#